data_AF-A0A971GAW1-F1
#
_entry.id   AF-A0A971GAW1-F1
#
_cell.length_a   1.000
_cell.length_b   1.000
_cell.length_c   1.000
_cell.angle_alpha   90.00
_cell.angle_beta   90.00
_cell.angle_gamma   90.00
#
_symmetry.space_group_name_H-M   'P 1'
#
loop_
_entity.id
_entity.type
_entity.pdbx_description
1 polymer ?
#
loop_
_entity_poly.entity_id
_entity_poly.type
_entity_poly.pdbx_seq_one_letter_code
_entity_poly.pdbx_strand_id
1 'polypeptide(L)'
;MKFQYKPNCAIIDYDKMVRICTFDENGFFETDNPKLIKRLQKSRKIKQVIEEKPQEVPKDEPKKETAEKVYTCKKCKFTTTNMGELLAHYRIDHPKK
;
A
#
# COMPACT_ATOMS: atom_id res chain seq x y z
N MET A 1 2.49 -20.55 3.33
CA MET A 1 2.42 -19.25 4.08
C MET A 1 2.02 -18.13 3.14
N LYS A 2 1.16 -17.21 3.58
CA LYS A 2 0.67 -16.08 2.76
C LYS A 2 1.37 -14.77 3.11
N PHE A 3 1.77 -14.04 2.09
CA PHE A 3 2.45 -12.74 2.21
C PHE A 3 1.64 -11.67 1.49
N GLN A 4 1.52 -10.49 2.10
CA GLN A 4 0.86 -9.34 1.52
C GLN A 4 1.88 -8.24 1.20
N TYR A 5 1.85 -7.74 -0.04
CA TYR A 5 2.64 -6.62 -0.53
C TYR A 5 1.84 -5.79 -1.56
N LYS A 6 2.51 -4.91 -2.30
CA LYS A 6 1.88 -4.12 -3.37
C LYS A 6 1.29 -5.05 -4.45
N PRO A 7 0.11 -4.72 -4.98
CA PRO A 7 -0.52 -5.47 -6.06
C PRO A 7 0.32 -5.45 -7.34
N ASN A 8 0.26 -6.53 -8.12
CA ASN A 8 0.97 -6.67 -9.39
C ASN A 8 2.47 -6.38 -9.33
N CYS A 9 3.10 -6.60 -8.17
CA CYS A 9 4.54 -6.42 -8.01
C CYS A 9 5.27 -7.76 -8.14
N ALA A 10 6.41 -7.75 -8.84
CA ALA A 10 7.32 -8.89 -8.85
C ALA A 10 8.59 -8.56 -8.05
N ILE A 11 9.06 -9.53 -7.26
CA ILE A 11 10.38 -9.49 -6.65
C ILE A 11 11.33 -10.24 -7.58
N ILE A 12 12.35 -9.55 -8.05
CA ILE A 12 13.35 -10.08 -8.97
C ILE A 12 14.67 -10.22 -8.22
N ASP A 13 15.33 -11.36 -8.39
CA ASP A 13 16.74 -11.53 -8.03
C ASP A 13 17.58 -10.97 -9.16
N TYR A 14 18.21 -9.81 -8.97
CA TYR A 14 19.03 -9.19 -10.01
C TYR A 14 20.36 -9.92 -10.23
N ASP A 15 20.89 -10.63 -9.22
CA ASP A 15 22.14 -11.39 -9.36
C ASP A 15 21.95 -12.62 -10.26
N LYS A 16 20.76 -13.23 -10.22
CA LYS A 16 20.43 -14.42 -11.02
C LYS A 16 19.55 -14.13 -12.23
N MET A 17 19.06 -12.90 -12.37
CA MET A 17 18.00 -12.51 -13.30
C MET A 17 16.76 -13.42 -13.25
N VAL A 18 16.40 -13.93 -12.06
CA VAL A 18 15.24 -14.81 -11.89
C VAL A 18 14.14 -14.08 -11.12
N ARG A 19 12.90 -14.19 -11.60
CA ARG A 19 11.71 -13.75 -10.86
C ARG A 19 11.50 -14.69 -9.68
N ILE A 20 11.62 -14.17 -8.47
CA ILE A 20 11.51 -14.93 -7.21
C ILE A 20 10.04 -15.16 -6.87
N CYS A 21 9.25 -14.09 -6.89
CA CYS A 21 7.81 -14.14 -6.61
C CYS A 21 7.09 -13.01 -7.33
N THR A 22 5.85 -13.26 -7.70
CA THR A 22 4.94 -12.26 -8.25
C THR A 22 3.74 -12.20 -7.32
N PHE A 23 3.41 -11.01 -6.85
CA PHE A 23 2.21 -10.75 -6.08
C PHE A 23 1.04 -10.55 -7.04
N ASP A 24 -0.10 -11.15 -6.70
CA ASP A 24 -1.32 -11.08 -7.50
C ASP A 24 -1.92 -9.65 -7.53
N GLU A 25 -3.04 -9.48 -8.22
CA GLU A 25 -3.80 -8.22 -8.30
C GLU A 25 -4.24 -7.70 -6.92
N ASN A 26 -4.37 -8.61 -5.96
CA ASN A 26 -4.73 -8.30 -4.57
C ASN A 26 -3.49 -8.10 -3.68
N GLY A 27 -2.28 -8.22 -4.23
CA GLY A 27 -1.03 -8.09 -3.50
C GLY A 27 -0.70 -9.29 -2.62
N PHE A 28 -1.31 -10.45 -2.86
CA PHE A 28 -1.02 -11.67 -2.13
C PHE A 28 0.00 -12.52 -2.88
N PHE A 29 0.82 -13.25 -2.10
CA PHE A 29 1.72 -14.27 -2.61
C PHE A 29 1.73 -15.44 -1.62
N GLU A 30 1.38 -16.62 -2.11
CA GLU A 30 1.34 -17.85 -1.33
C GLU A 30 2.53 -18.73 -1.69
N THR A 31 3.33 -19.10 -0.68
CA THR A 31 4.45 -20.03 -0.89
C THR A 31 4.69 -20.88 0.34
N ASP A 32 5.05 -22.14 0.11
CA ASP A 32 5.49 -23.09 1.13
C ASP A 32 7.01 -23.32 1.11
N ASN A 33 7.72 -22.62 0.22
CA ASN A 33 9.16 -22.76 0.12
C ASN A 33 9.86 -22.06 1.30
N PRO A 34 10.56 -22.80 2.19
CA PRO A 34 11.11 -22.24 3.43
C PRO A 34 12.20 -21.19 3.19
N LYS A 35 12.91 -21.24 2.05
CA LYS A 35 13.92 -20.24 1.68
C LYS A 35 13.26 -18.91 1.30
N LEU A 36 12.15 -18.96 0.57
CA LEU A 36 11.39 -17.77 0.17
C LEU A 36 10.72 -17.12 1.38
N ILE A 37 10.13 -17.94 2.25
CA ILE A 37 9.51 -17.49 3.50
C ILE A 37 10.48 -16.65 4.33
N LYS A 38 11.69 -17.16 4.60
CA LYS A 38 12.71 -16.42 5.38
C LYS A 38 13.11 -15.09 4.72
N ARG A 39 13.22 -15.06 3.39
CA ARG A 39 13.56 -13.85 2.62
C ARG A 39 12.44 -12.81 2.68
N LEU A 40 11.20 -13.27 2.56
CA LEU A 40 10.00 -12.42 2.62
C LEU A 40 9.78 -11.88 4.04
N GLN A 41 9.92 -12.71 5.08
CA GLN A 41 9.85 -12.31 6.49
C GLN A 41 10.93 -11.29 6.87
N LYS A 42 12.15 -11.40 6.29
CA LYS A 42 13.22 -10.42 6.52
C LYS A 42 12.87 -9.02 5.99
N SER A 43 11.98 -8.92 5.01
CA SER A 43 11.61 -7.67 4.37
C SER A 43 10.51 -6.96 5.17
N ARG A 44 10.86 -5.90 5.91
CA ARG A 44 9.91 -5.08 6.71
C ARG A 44 8.67 -4.58 5.95
N LYS A 45 8.73 -4.53 4.62
CA LYS A 45 7.63 -4.05 3.77
C LYS A 45 6.57 -5.12 3.50
N ILE A 46 6.87 -6.39 3.74
CA ILE A 46 6.01 -7.54 3.41
C ILE A 46 5.39 -8.03 4.72
N LYS A 47 4.05 -8.05 4.78
CA LYS A 47 3.33 -8.54 5.96
C LYS A 47 3.03 -10.01 5.79
N GLN A 48 3.47 -10.83 6.73
CA GLN A 48 3.07 -12.24 6.80
C GLN A 48 1.64 -12.30 7.33
N VAL A 49 0.74 -12.88 6.54
CA VAL A 49 -0.63 -13.18 6.96
C VAL A 49 -0.62 -14.66 7.35
N ILE A 50 -0.77 -14.92 8.65
CA ILE A 50 -0.90 -16.28 9.16
C ILE A 50 -2.38 -16.63 9.03
N GLU A 51 -2.72 -17.46 8.03
CA GLU A 51 -4.06 -18.03 7.90
C GLU A 51 -4.25 -19.12 8.96
N GLU A 52 -5.06 -18.83 9.99
CA GLU A 52 -5.79 -19.88 10.68
C GLU A 52 -7.10 -20.14 9.92
N LYS A 53 -7.06 -21.25 9.18
CA LYS A 53 -8.16 -22.05 8.61
C LYS A 53 -8.99 -21.52 7.42
N PRO A 54 -9.35 -22.44 6.50
CA PRO A 54 -9.88 -22.15 5.18
C PRO A 54 -11.39 -21.87 5.22
N GLN A 55 -11.83 -20.87 4.44
CA GLN A 55 -13.19 -20.79 3.92
C GLN A 55 -13.23 -19.79 2.77
N GLU A 56 -13.35 -20.35 1.56
CA GLU A 56 -14.27 -19.95 0.50
C GLU A 56 -14.51 -18.44 0.29
N VAL A 57 -14.03 -17.94 -0.86
CA VAL A 57 -14.67 -16.83 -1.57
C VAL A 57 -16.18 -17.10 -1.67
N PRO A 58 -17.10 -16.16 -1.38
CA PRO A 58 -17.09 -14.82 -1.98
C PRO A 58 -17.58 -13.66 -1.07
N LYS A 59 -17.22 -12.44 -1.48
CA LYS A 59 -17.92 -11.16 -1.23
C LYS A 59 -18.43 -10.89 0.20
N ASP A 60 -17.73 -10.02 0.91
CA ASP A 60 -18.40 -8.89 1.55
C ASP A 60 -17.39 -7.77 1.72
N GLU A 61 -17.66 -6.64 1.06
CA GLU A 61 -17.13 -5.36 1.52
C GLU A 61 -17.69 -5.12 2.93
N PRO A 62 -16.83 -4.74 3.88
CA PRO A 62 -17.23 -3.67 4.76
C PRO A 62 -16.26 -2.51 4.51
N LYS A 63 -16.79 -1.47 3.87
CA LYS A 63 -16.53 -0.07 4.16
C LYS A 63 -15.24 0.16 4.96
N LYS A 64 -14.15 0.50 4.27
CA LYS A 64 -13.32 1.59 4.80
C LYS A 64 -13.71 2.81 4.01
N GLU A 65 -14.55 3.62 4.66
CA GLU A 65 -14.62 5.07 4.48
C GLU A 65 -13.40 5.57 3.72
N THR A 66 -13.66 6.10 2.53
CA THR A 66 -12.80 7.06 1.87
C THR A 66 -12.26 8.02 2.91
N ALA A 67 -11.04 7.77 3.40
CA ALA A 67 -10.29 8.74 4.17
C ALA A 67 -9.96 9.85 3.18
N GLU A 68 -10.92 10.76 2.98
CA GLU A 68 -10.76 11.97 2.22
C GLU A 68 -9.52 12.67 2.77
N LYS A 69 -8.46 12.73 1.96
CA LYS A 69 -7.20 13.34 2.36
C LYS A 69 -7.46 14.84 2.50
N VAL A 70 -7.76 15.29 3.71
CA VAL A 70 -7.92 16.70 4.02
C VAL A 70 -6.52 17.34 4.05
N TYR A 71 -6.34 18.37 3.23
CA TYR A 71 -5.16 19.20 3.13
C TYR A 71 -5.33 20.45 3.99
N THR A 72 -4.42 20.65 4.93
CA THR A 72 -4.44 21.80 5.85
C THR A 72 -3.39 22.83 5.47
N CYS A 73 -3.74 24.10 5.52
CA CYS A 73 -2.79 25.20 5.35
C CYS A 73 -1.89 25.29 6.60
N LYS A 74 -0.61 25.61 6.39
CA LYS A 74 0.37 25.78 7.48
C LYS A 74 0.41 27.21 8.02
N LYS A 75 -0.04 28.17 7.22
CA LYS A 75 -0.01 29.60 7.54
C LYS A 75 -1.34 30.10 8.13
N CYS A 76 -2.43 29.35 7.94
CA CYS A 76 -3.73 29.64 8.53
C CYS A 76 -4.51 28.34 8.81
N LYS A 77 -5.74 28.46 9.32
CA LYS A 77 -6.61 27.32 9.66
C LYS A 77 -7.45 26.78 8.50
N PHE A 78 -7.12 27.14 7.25
CA PHE A 78 -7.84 26.68 6.07
C PHE A 78 -7.61 25.18 5.83
N THR A 79 -8.69 24.43 5.54
CA THR A 79 -8.65 22.99 5.28
C THR A 79 -9.52 22.66 4.08
N THR A 80 -9.02 21.87 3.13
CA THR A 80 -9.74 21.47 1.92
C THR A 80 -9.45 20.01 1.57
N THR A 81 -10.38 19.33 0.92
CA THR A 81 -10.18 17.98 0.38
C THR A 81 -9.44 17.98 -0.96
N ASN A 82 -9.26 19.15 -1.59
CA ASN A 82 -8.63 19.29 -2.90
C ASN A 82 -7.28 20.02 -2.80
N MET A 83 -6.21 19.35 -3.26
CA MET A 83 -4.86 19.94 -3.29
C MET A 83 -4.80 21.23 -4.14
N GLY A 84 -5.56 21.30 -5.23
CA GLY A 84 -5.63 22.47 -6.09
C GLY A 84 -6.18 23.71 -5.36
N GLU A 85 -7.22 23.53 -4.54
CA GLU A 85 -7.76 24.59 -3.69
C GLU A 85 -6.75 25.06 -2.66
N LEU A 86 -6.00 24.13 -2.04
CA LEU A 86 -4.95 24.50 -1.10
C LEU A 86 -3.89 25.36 -1.81
N LEU A 87 -3.42 24.94 -2.99
CA LEU A 87 -2.42 25.69 -3.75
C LEU A 87 -2.91 27.08 -4.17
N ALA A 88 -4.18 27.20 -4.58
CA ALA A 88 -4.79 28.49 -4.91
C ALA A 88 -4.86 29.40 -3.68
N HIS A 89 -5.31 28.88 -2.53
CA HIS A 89 -5.31 29.58 -1.26
C HIS A 89 -3.91 30.10 -0.88
N TYR A 90 -2.85 29.30 -1.05
CA TYR A 90 -1.48 29.77 -0.80
C TYR A 90 -1.05 30.93 -1.72
N ARG A 91 -1.55 31.01 -2.95
CA ARG A 91 -1.21 32.10 -3.89
C ARG A 91 -1.97 33.39 -3.57
N ILE A 92 -3.22 33.28 -3.12
CA ILE A 92 -4.12 34.42 -2.89
C ILE A 92 -3.95 34.96 -1.47
N ASP A 93 -4.03 34.09 -0.46
CA ASP A 93 -4.01 34.48 0.96
C ASP A 93 -2.60 34.52 1.57
N HIS A 94 -1.64 33.84 0.93
CA HIS A 94 -0.27 33.77 1.43
C HIS A 94 0.80 34.11 0.38
N PRO A 95 0.62 35.22 -0.38
CA PRO A 95 1.57 35.63 -1.40
C PRO A 95 2.97 35.79 -0.79
N LYS A 96 3.98 35.27 -1.48
CA LYS A 96 5.38 35.54 -1.13
C LYS A 96 5.63 37.01 -1.45
N LYS A 97 5.82 37.82 -0.41
CA LYS A 97 6.27 39.21 -0.53
C LYS A 97 7.79 39.24 -0.68
#